data_AF-A0AAE1WFU2-F1
#
_entry.id   AF-A0AAE1WFU2-F1
#
_cell.length_a   1.000
_cell.length_b   1.000
_cell.length_c   1.000
_cell.angle_alpha   90.00
_cell.angle_beta   90.00
_cell.angle_gamma   90.00
#
_symmetry.space_group_name_H-M   'P 1'
#
loop_
_entity.id
_entity.type
_entity.pdbx_description
1 polymer ?
#
loop_
_entity_poly.entity_id
_entity_poly.type
_entity_poly.pdbx_seq_one_letter_code
_entity_poly.pdbx_strand_id
1 'polypeptide(L)'
;MLHSDNGTEFINQECRDLCNSLGIIHQTSYTYTPQQNGRVERKHRHLLNVARALLFQASLSIKFWGDAILMATYLINKTPTKILNWQTPFQKLYGRLPQYGHLRTFGSLYYATDITPHKSKFHSRALKCILIRHAMHQKAYKLFDFDHQSVIV
;
A
#
# COMPACT_ATOMS: atom_id res chain seq x y z
N MET A 1 14.56 15.28 10.22
CA MET A 1 15.76 14.41 10.23
C MET A 1 15.41 13.10 9.54
N LEU A 2 16.26 12.63 8.64
CA LEU A 2 16.14 11.37 7.90
C LEU A 2 17.33 10.47 8.29
N HIS A 3 17.08 9.18 8.52
CA HIS A 3 18.13 8.20 8.76
C HIS A 3 18.07 7.11 7.69
N SER A 4 19.18 6.81 7.02
CA SER A 4 19.29 5.75 6.00
C SER A 4 20.54 4.92 6.19
N ASP A 5 20.66 3.83 5.45
CA ASP A 5 21.94 3.13 5.32
C ASP A 5 22.90 3.88 4.38
N ASN A 6 24.05 3.26 4.12
CA ASN A 6 25.05 3.76 3.18
C ASN A 6 24.79 3.31 1.73
N GLY A 7 23.53 3.02 1.36
CA GLY A 7 23.14 2.75 -0.02
C GLY A 7 23.49 3.92 -0.93
N THR A 8 23.99 3.62 -2.14
CA THR A 8 24.42 4.65 -3.09
C THR A 8 23.25 5.50 -3.61
N GLU A 9 22.03 4.97 -3.54
CA GLU A 9 20.79 5.71 -3.81
C GLU A 9 20.50 6.80 -2.77
N PHE A 10 21.04 6.69 -1.55
CA PHE A 10 20.92 7.69 -0.49
C PHE A 10 22.17 8.57 -0.37
N ILE A 11 23.34 8.03 -0.75
CA ILE A 11 24.61 8.77 -0.76
C ILE A 11 24.91 9.28 -2.16
N ASN A 12 24.21 10.33 -2.57
CA ASN A 12 24.51 11.07 -3.79
C ASN A 12 24.21 12.57 -3.62
N GLN A 13 24.67 13.36 -4.59
CA GLN A 13 24.54 14.81 -4.57
C GLN A 13 23.08 15.26 -4.61
N GLU A 14 22.25 14.61 -5.44
CA GLU A 14 20.83 14.93 -5.58
C GLU A 14 20.06 14.77 -4.26
N CYS A 15 20.27 13.65 -3.55
CA CYS A 15 19.63 13.38 -2.26
C CYS A 15 20.06 14.40 -1.20
N ARG A 16 21.35 14.76 -1.20
CA ARG A 16 21.92 15.77 -0.29
C ARG A 16 21.32 17.15 -0.55
N ASP A 17 21.25 17.57 -1.81
CA ASP A 17 20.71 18.88 -2.19
C ASP A 17 19.21 18.97 -1.90
N LEU A 18 18.46 17.89 -2.16
CA LEU A 18 17.05 17.79 -1.78
C LEU A 18 16.88 17.92 -0.26
N CYS A 19 17.64 17.16 0.54
CA CYS A 19 17.56 17.24 2.00
C CYS A 19 17.91 18.65 2.50
N ASN A 20 18.96 19.26 1.97
CA ASN A 20 19.37 20.61 2.33
C ASN A 20 18.31 21.66 1.99
N SER A 21 17.73 21.61 0.78
CA SER A 21 16.67 22.53 0.35
C SER A 21 15.41 22.44 1.22
N LEU A 22 15.12 21.25 1.76
CA LEU A 22 13.98 21.01 2.66
C LEU A 22 14.34 21.22 4.14
N GLY A 23 15.58 21.60 4.47
CA GLY A 23 16.06 21.74 5.85
C GLY A 23 16.11 20.42 6.63
N ILE A 24 16.20 19.28 5.94
CA ILE A 24 16.23 17.95 6.52
C ILE A 24 17.69 17.55 6.81
N ILE A 25 18.00 17.31 8.08
CA ILE A 25 19.27 16.67 8.46
C ILE A 25 19.23 15.20 8.03
N HIS A 26 20.09 14.82 7.07
CA HIS A 26 20.28 13.43 6.63
C HIS A 26 21.45 12.80 7.38
N GLN A 27 21.18 11.70 8.09
CA GLN A 27 22.15 10.90 8.82
C GLN A 27 22.23 9.51 8.18
N THR A 28 23.44 8.98 8.04
CA THR A 28 23.63 7.62 7.54
C THR A 28 24.15 6.70 8.66
N SER A 29 23.84 5.40 8.54
CA SER A 29 24.28 4.41 9.51
C SER A 29 25.80 4.22 9.48
N TYR A 30 26.42 3.91 10.61
CA TYR A 30 27.81 3.49 10.63
C TYR A 30 27.99 2.16 9.88
N THR A 31 29.06 2.06 9.11
CA THR A 31 29.46 0.82 8.44
C THR A 31 29.55 -0.32 9.46
N TYR A 32 29.04 -1.51 9.11
CA TYR A 32 29.01 -2.69 9.97
C TYR A 32 28.09 -2.61 11.21
N THR A 33 27.13 -1.67 11.27
CA THR A 33 26.14 -1.59 12.38
C THR A 33 24.68 -1.79 11.91
N PRO A 34 24.29 -2.99 11.45
CA PRO A 34 22.94 -3.26 10.94
C PRO A 34 21.82 -3.00 11.97
N GLN A 35 22.15 -3.03 13.27
CA GLN A 35 21.21 -2.76 14.35
C GLN A 35 20.59 -1.36 14.28
N GLN A 36 21.30 -0.37 13.72
CA GLN A 36 20.76 0.99 13.54
C GLN A 36 19.54 1.01 12.60
N ASN A 37 19.48 0.08 11.65
CA ASN A 37 18.37 -0.07 10.71
C ASN A 37 17.31 -1.09 11.17
N GLY A 38 17.45 -1.67 12.36
CA GLY A 38 16.54 -2.71 12.87
C GLY A 38 15.08 -2.25 13.02
N ARG A 39 14.80 -0.94 13.06
CA ARG A 39 13.43 -0.41 12.99
C ARG A 39 12.81 -0.59 11.60
N VAL A 40 13.56 -0.23 10.56
CA VAL A 40 13.15 -0.35 9.16
C VAL A 40 13.00 -1.83 8.80
N GLU A 41 13.97 -2.66 9.15
CA GLU A 41 13.92 -4.10 8.87
C GLU A 41 12.72 -4.80 9.51
N ARG A 42 12.42 -4.50 10.78
CA ARG A 42 11.21 -5.02 11.44
C ARG A 42 9.94 -4.57 10.74
N LYS A 43 9.89 -3.32 10.27
CA LYS A 43 8.73 -2.80 9.56
C LYS A 43 8.57 -3.45 8.19
N HIS A 44 9.65 -3.63 7.44
CA HIS A 44 9.66 -4.35 6.16
C HIS A 44 9.17 -5.79 6.34
N ARG A 45 9.69 -6.50 7.34
CA ARG A 45 9.24 -7.88 7.65
C ARG A 45 7.75 -7.94 7.98
N HIS A 46 7.26 -7.03 8.82
CA HIS A 46 5.84 -6.96 9.16
C HIS A 46 4.97 -6.69 7.93
N LEU A 47 5.36 -5.73 7.08
CA LEU A 47 4.65 -5.40 5.86
C LEU A 47 4.57 -6.58 4.89
N LEU A 48 5.71 -7.25 4.65
CA LEU A 48 5.79 -8.43 3.77
C LEU A 48 4.95 -9.60 4.31
N ASN A 49 4.94 -9.81 5.62
CA ASN A 49 4.13 -10.86 6.23
C ASN A 49 2.62 -10.60 6.05
N VAL A 50 2.17 -9.36 6.25
CA VAL A 50 0.76 -9.00 6.03
C VAL A 50 0.39 -9.11 4.55
N ALA A 51 1.23 -8.63 3.63
CA ALA A 51 0.99 -8.76 2.19
C ALA A 51 0.93 -10.22 1.75
N ARG A 52 1.82 -11.08 2.27
CA ARG A 52 1.80 -12.53 2.01
C ARG A 52 0.50 -13.16 2.51
N ALA A 53 0.05 -12.80 3.71
CA ALA A 53 -1.22 -13.29 4.26
C ALA A 53 -2.42 -12.86 3.40
N LEU A 54 -2.43 -11.63 2.90
CA LEU A 54 -3.48 -11.13 1.99
C LEU A 54 -3.53 -11.94 0.69
N LEU A 55 -2.38 -12.19 0.06
CA LEU A 55 -2.31 -13.01 -1.16
C LEU A 55 -2.81 -14.43 -0.91
N PHE A 56 -2.39 -15.04 0.20
CA PHE A 56 -2.80 -16.39 0.57
C PHE A 56 -4.31 -16.47 0.82
N GLN A 57 -4.86 -15.56 1.63
CA GLN A 57 -6.30 -15.51 1.90
C GLN A 57 -7.13 -15.30 0.63
N ALA A 58 -6.65 -14.46 -0.28
CA ALA A 58 -7.31 -14.18 -1.54
C ALA A 58 -7.10 -15.25 -2.62
N SER A 59 -6.22 -16.24 -2.37
CA SER A 59 -5.79 -17.22 -3.39
C SER A 59 -5.29 -16.55 -4.68
N LEU A 60 -4.56 -15.43 -4.54
CA LEU A 60 -4.02 -14.67 -5.66
C LEU A 60 -2.54 -14.98 -5.89
N SER A 61 -2.17 -15.02 -7.17
CA SER A 61 -0.78 -15.22 -7.61
C SER A 61 0.13 -14.08 -7.14
N ILE A 62 1.42 -14.38 -7.00
CA ILE A 62 2.47 -13.42 -6.65
C ILE A 62 2.52 -12.21 -7.58
N LYS A 63 1.97 -12.30 -8.81
CA LYS A 63 1.88 -11.14 -9.73
C LYS A 63 1.18 -9.92 -9.12
N PHE A 64 0.32 -10.12 -8.11
CA PHE A 64 -0.38 -9.05 -7.39
C PHE A 64 0.39 -8.52 -6.16
N TRP A 65 1.66 -8.87 -5.98
CA TRP A 65 2.44 -8.49 -4.79
C TRP A 65 2.46 -6.98 -4.54
N GLY A 66 2.56 -6.17 -5.60
CA GLY A 66 2.57 -4.70 -5.48
C GLY A 66 1.27 -4.17 -4.87
N ASP A 67 0.12 -4.63 -5.38
CA ASP A 67 -1.19 -4.23 -4.84
C ASP A 67 -1.40 -4.77 -3.42
N ALA A 68 -0.94 -5.99 -3.13
CA ALA A 68 -0.98 -6.57 -1.79
C ALA A 68 -0.15 -5.75 -0.78
N ILE A 69 1.02 -5.24 -1.18
CA ILE A 69 1.84 -4.36 -0.33
C ILE A 69 1.15 -3.02 -0.06
N LEU A 70 0.51 -2.43 -1.07
CA LEU A 70 -0.25 -1.20 -0.91
C LEU A 70 -1.45 -1.39 0.01
N MET A 71 -2.18 -2.50 -0.15
CA MET A 71 -3.30 -2.86 0.71
C MET A 71 -2.83 -3.14 2.15
N ALA A 72 -1.74 -3.88 2.33
CA ALA A 72 -1.14 -4.14 3.63
C ALA A 72 -0.72 -2.84 4.33
N THR A 73 -0.05 -1.93 3.62
CA THR A 73 0.34 -0.61 4.15
C THR A 73 -0.88 0.17 4.63
N TYR A 74 -1.91 0.21 3.79
CA TYR A 74 -3.15 0.90 4.08
C TYR A 74 -3.87 0.34 5.32
N LEU A 75 -3.94 -0.99 5.45
CA LEU A 75 -4.53 -1.67 6.62
C LEU A 75 -3.69 -1.42 7.87
N ILE A 76 -2.38 -1.64 7.82
CA ILE A 76 -1.47 -1.45 8.99
C ILE A 76 -1.57 -0.03 9.54
N ASN A 77 -1.70 0.98 8.68
CA ASN A 77 -1.85 2.38 9.12
C ASN A 77 -3.18 2.65 9.83
N LYS A 78 -4.20 1.80 9.62
CA LYS A 78 -5.55 1.92 10.21
C LYS A 78 -5.85 0.90 11.30
N THR A 79 -4.92 -0.02 11.57
CA THR A 79 -5.04 -1.02 12.63
C THR A 79 -4.50 -0.44 13.94
N PRO A 80 -5.27 -0.53 15.04
CA PRO A 80 -4.80 -0.19 16.39
C PRO A 80 -3.55 -0.97 16.78
N THR A 81 -2.60 -0.33 17.46
CA THR A 81 -1.38 -1.02 17.92
C THR A 81 -1.14 -0.79 19.40
N LYS A 82 -0.65 -1.83 20.10
CA LYS A 82 -0.33 -1.76 21.54
C LYS A 82 0.70 -0.67 21.87
N ILE A 83 1.69 -0.48 21.00
CA ILE A 83 2.76 0.52 21.16
C ILE A 83 2.21 1.94 21.19
N LEU A 84 1.04 2.18 20.58
CA LEU A 84 0.37 3.46 20.54
C LEU A 84 -0.85 3.52 21.48
N ASN A 85 -0.87 2.74 22.58
CA ASN A 85 -2.00 2.67 23.50
C ASN A 85 -3.33 2.37 22.79
N TRP A 86 -3.31 1.42 21.85
CA TRP A 86 -4.45 1.06 21.00
C TRP A 86 -4.97 2.18 20.08
N GLN A 87 -4.19 3.23 19.86
CA GLN A 87 -4.43 4.18 18.77
C GLN A 87 -3.89 3.62 17.44
N THR A 88 -4.47 4.09 16.34
CA THR A 88 -3.99 3.76 14.99
C THR A 88 -2.87 4.71 14.59
N PRO A 89 -1.88 4.28 13.78
CA PRO A 89 -0.89 5.19 13.21
C PRO A 89 -1.51 6.38 12.47
N PHE A 90 -2.61 6.14 11.74
CA PHE A 90 -3.39 7.18 11.08
C PHE A 90 -3.93 8.23 12.07
N GLN A 91 -4.54 7.80 13.17
CA GLN A 91 -5.03 8.71 14.21
C GLN A 91 -3.90 9.50 14.83
N LYS A 92 -2.75 8.86 15.09
CA LYS A 92 -1.60 9.53 15.68
C LYS A 92 -1.01 10.59 14.74
N LEU A 93 -1.02 10.34 13.43
CA LEU A 93 -0.46 11.24 12.43
C LEU A 93 -1.40 12.40 12.07
N TYR A 94 -2.70 12.12 11.91
CA TYR A 94 -3.68 13.10 11.40
C TYR A 94 -4.61 13.68 12.48
N GLY A 95 -4.51 13.23 13.72
CA GLY A 95 -5.35 13.72 14.83
C GLY A 95 -6.83 13.34 14.74
N ARG A 96 -7.23 12.46 13.82
CA ARG A 96 -8.64 12.05 13.62
C ARG A 96 -8.77 10.54 13.43
N LEU A 97 -9.93 10.00 13.78
CA LEU A 97 -10.21 8.57 13.63
C LEU A 97 -10.25 8.16 12.15
N PRO A 98 -9.71 6.97 11.80
CA PRO A 98 -9.88 6.43 10.46
C PRO A 98 -11.34 6.02 10.22
N GLN A 99 -11.85 6.31 9.03
CA GLN A 99 -13.11 5.73 8.57
C GLN A 99 -12.86 4.28 8.10
N TYR A 100 -13.81 3.40 8.40
CA TYR A 100 -13.75 1.97 8.07
C TYR A 100 -14.85 1.53 7.09
N GLY A 101 -15.88 2.35 6.84
CA GLY A 101 -17.05 1.97 6.03
C GLY A 101 -16.72 1.63 4.57
N HIS A 102 -15.58 2.08 4.07
CA HIS A 102 -15.07 1.73 2.74
C HIS A 102 -14.11 0.55 2.75
N LEU A 103 -13.73 -0.03 3.90
CA LEU A 103 -12.89 -1.22 3.92
C LEU A 103 -13.61 -2.40 3.29
N ARG A 104 -12.86 -3.14 2.47
CA ARG A 104 -13.35 -4.28 1.72
C ARG A 104 -12.25 -5.33 1.66
N THR A 105 -12.65 -6.59 1.56
CA THR A 105 -11.72 -7.72 1.62
C THR A 105 -10.89 -7.78 0.34
N PHE A 106 -9.56 -7.77 0.47
CA PHE A 106 -8.66 -7.97 -0.65
C PHE A 106 -8.96 -9.31 -1.35
N GLY A 107 -9.04 -9.30 -2.68
CA GLY A 107 -9.40 -10.46 -3.51
C GLY A 107 -10.87 -10.83 -3.51
N SER A 108 -11.74 -10.08 -2.84
CA SER A 108 -13.19 -10.35 -2.91
C SER A 108 -13.76 -10.06 -4.30
N LEU A 109 -14.83 -10.78 -4.63
CA LEU A 109 -15.55 -10.65 -5.89
C LEU A 109 -16.29 -9.31 -5.97
N TYR A 110 -16.15 -8.64 -7.11
CA TYR A 110 -16.77 -7.37 -7.43
C TYR A 110 -17.42 -7.44 -8.81
N TYR A 111 -18.47 -6.63 -8.98
CA TYR A 111 -19.10 -6.40 -10.28
C TYR A 111 -19.02 -4.92 -10.59
N ALA A 112 -18.20 -4.56 -11.57
CA ALA A 112 -18.08 -3.18 -12.03
C ALA A 112 -19.03 -2.93 -13.19
N THR A 113 -19.61 -1.73 -13.26
CA THR A 113 -20.39 -1.34 -14.43
C THR A 113 -19.49 -1.28 -15.64
N ASP A 114 -19.89 -1.98 -16.69
CA ASP A 114 -19.13 -2.02 -17.92
C ASP A 114 -19.47 -0.81 -18.79
N ILE A 115 -18.52 0.14 -18.88
CA ILE A 115 -18.67 1.45 -19.51
C ILE A 115 -18.28 1.47 -21.01
N THR A 116 -18.01 0.33 -21.64
CA THR A 116 -17.67 0.29 -23.07
C THR A 116 -18.81 0.89 -23.91
N PRO A 117 -18.52 1.83 -24.82
CA PRO A 117 -19.53 2.46 -25.66
C PRO A 117 -20.15 1.47 -26.67
N HIS A 118 -21.32 1.82 -27.21
CA HIS A 118 -22.01 1.08 -28.29
C HIS A 118 -22.48 -0.34 -27.95
N LYS A 119 -22.95 -0.57 -26.73
CA LYS A 119 -23.57 -1.85 -26.36
C LYS A 119 -25.01 -1.96 -26.82
N SER A 120 -25.33 -3.08 -27.46
CA SER A 120 -26.72 -3.50 -27.69
C SER A 120 -27.47 -3.75 -26.37
N LYS A 121 -28.81 -3.69 -26.40
CA LYS A 121 -29.69 -3.82 -25.21
C LYS A 121 -29.49 -5.13 -24.43
N PHE A 122 -28.95 -6.17 -25.06
CA PHE A 122 -28.80 -7.51 -24.49
C PHE A 122 -27.37 -7.86 -24.03
N HIS A 123 -26.39 -6.95 -24.16
CA HIS A 123 -25.04 -7.22 -23.63
C HIS A 123 -25.00 -7.21 -22.10
N SER A 124 -24.03 -7.95 -21.55
CA SER A 124 -23.67 -7.83 -20.13
C SER A 124 -23.35 -6.37 -19.79
N ARG A 125 -23.90 -5.93 -18.66
CA ARG A 125 -23.68 -4.59 -18.10
C ARG A 125 -22.65 -4.58 -16.97
N ALA A 126 -22.15 -5.75 -16.59
CA ALA A 126 -21.24 -5.90 -15.46
C ALA A 126 -20.01 -6.71 -15.86
N LEU A 127 -18.84 -6.24 -15.42
CA LEU A 127 -17.57 -6.94 -15.47
C LEU A 127 -17.34 -7.66 -14.14
N LYS A 128 -17.04 -8.95 -14.21
CA LYS A 128 -16.69 -9.76 -13.04
C LYS A 128 -15.22 -9.51 -12.70
N CYS A 129 -14.98 -8.89 -11.56
CA CYS A 129 -13.65 -8.46 -11.15
C CYS A 129 -13.33 -8.91 -9.72
N ILE A 130 -12.08 -8.73 -9.31
CA ILE A 130 -11.68 -8.83 -7.90
C ILE A 130 -11.12 -7.52 -7.40
N LEU A 131 -11.33 -7.23 -6.12
CA LEU A 131 -10.72 -6.09 -5.48
C LEU A 131 -9.22 -6.32 -5.26
N ILE A 132 -8.37 -5.47 -5.82
CA ILE A 132 -6.92 -5.54 -5.60
C ILE A 132 -6.41 -4.44 -4.65
N ARG A 133 -6.97 -3.23 -4.65
CA ARG A 133 -6.64 -2.19 -3.63
C ARG A 133 -7.57 -0.98 -3.68
N HIS A 134 -7.38 -0.06 -2.75
CA HIS A 134 -7.96 1.29 -2.82
C HIS A 134 -7.20 2.19 -3.81
N ALA A 135 -7.93 3.08 -4.49
CA ALA A 135 -7.32 4.16 -5.26
C ALA A 135 -6.68 5.20 -4.32
N MET A 136 -5.54 5.77 -4.72
CA MET A 136 -4.76 6.69 -3.86
C MET A 136 -5.36 8.10 -3.79
N HIS A 137 -5.92 8.60 -4.90
CA HIS A 137 -6.36 10.00 -5.04
C HIS A 137 -7.86 10.14 -5.29
N GLN A 138 -8.59 9.04 -5.31
CA GLN A 138 -10.02 8.99 -5.62
C GLN A 138 -10.73 8.11 -4.61
N LYS A 139 -12.01 8.40 -4.36
CA LYS A 139 -12.89 7.53 -3.56
C LYS A 139 -13.37 6.35 -4.41
N ALA A 140 -12.40 5.55 -4.87
CA ALA A 140 -12.61 4.46 -5.81
C ALA A 140 -11.80 3.22 -5.41
N TYR A 141 -12.09 2.09 -6.06
CA TYR A 141 -11.42 0.82 -5.85
C TYR A 141 -10.72 0.42 -7.13
N LYS A 142 -9.49 -0.07 -7.02
CA LYS A 142 -8.85 -0.76 -8.15
C LYS A 142 -9.31 -2.20 -8.17
N LEU A 143 -9.87 -2.60 -9.30
CA LEU A 143 -10.37 -3.93 -9.55
C LEU A 143 -9.57 -4.57 -10.68
N PHE A 144 -9.35 -5.87 -10.60
CA PHE A 144 -8.75 -6.64 -11.68
C PHE A 144 -9.82 -7.46 -12.38
N ASP A 145 -9.92 -7.28 -13.69
CA ASP A 145 -10.78 -8.05 -14.58
C ASP A 145 -10.01 -9.27 -15.11
N PHE A 146 -10.55 -10.47 -14.88
CA PHE A 146 -9.94 -11.71 -15.35
C PHE A 146 -10.13 -11.95 -16.84
N ASP A 147 -11.22 -11.47 -17.42
CA ASP A 147 -11.57 -11.73 -18.82
C ASP A 147 -10.65 -10.92 -19.74
N HIS A 148 -10.42 -9.65 -19.39
CA HIS A 148 -9.57 -8.75 -20.16
C HIS A 148 -8.13 -8.61 -19.62
N GLN A 149 -7.82 -9.28 -18.50
CA GLN A 149 -6.54 -9.17 -17.78
C GLN A 149 -6.08 -7.73 -17.51
N SER A 150 -7.04 -6.85 -17.21
CA SER A 150 -6.81 -5.42 -17.07
C SER A 150 -7.21 -4.93 -15.67
N VAL A 151 -6.65 -3.78 -15.29
CA VAL A 151 -7.01 -3.10 -14.04
C VAL A 151 -7.95 -1.94 -14.35
N ILE A 152 -9.10 -1.90 -13.68
CA ILE A 152 -10.09 -0.83 -13.76
C ILE A 152 -10.17 -0.09 -12.42
N VAL A 153 -10.66 1.16 -12.44
CA VAL A 153 -10.77 2.06 -11.27
C VAL A 153 -12.21 2.52 -11.12
#